data_AF-K2EKD7-F1
#
_entry.id   AF-K2EKD7-F1
#
_cell.length_a   1.000
_cell.length_b   1.000
_cell.length_c   1.000
_cell.angle_alpha   90.00
_cell.angle_beta   90.00
_cell.angle_gamma   90.00
#
_symmetry.space_group_name_H-M   'P 1'
#
loop_
_entity.id
_entity.type
_entity.pdbx_description
1 polymer ?
#
loop_
_entity_poly.entity_id
_entity_poly.type
_entity_poly.pdbx_seq_one_letter_code
_entity_poly.pdbx_strand_id
1 'polypeptide(L)'
;MKIIRLLISSLFLVFFFILFNWFIEVVISGYFQIELSEIVYNIILWILLFPFLLFIAKWYFKQDEPTTTKGAVLGISWIVSLVVLELIWGKFFFGLISYVSFVEIFLISVFAGFEFDSVYSKPRKTT
;
A
#
# COMPACT_ATOMS: atom_id res chain seq x y z
N MET A 1 -19.57 9.16 -2.02
CA MET A 1 -18.53 9.11 -0.96
C MET A 1 -17.53 7.96 -1.11
N LYS A 2 -17.90 6.78 -1.64
CA LYS A 2 -16.99 5.62 -1.78
C LYS A 2 -15.76 5.86 -2.68
N ILE A 3 -15.94 6.49 -3.85
CA ILE A 3 -14.85 6.83 -4.77
C ILE A 3 -13.88 7.85 -4.17
N ILE A 4 -14.41 8.87 -3.49
CA ILE A 4 -13.58 9.91 -2.85
C ILE A 4 -12.66 9.29 -1.80
N ARG A 5 -13.14 8.33 -0.99
CA ARG A 5 -12.30 7.64 0.01
C ARG A 5 -11.27 6.71 -0.62
N LEU A 6 -11.62 6.04 -1.72
CA LEU A 6 -10.68 5.25 -2.50
C LEU A 6 -9.52 6.14 -2.98
N LEU A 7 -9.84 7.28 -3.61
CA LEU A 7 -8.86 8.27 -4.04
C LEU A 7 -8.02 8.81 -2.87
N ILE A 8 -8.63 9.11 -1.73
CA ILE A 8 -7.91 9.54 -0.52
C ILE A 8 -6.93 8.45 -0.05
N SER A 9 -7.35 7.18 0.02
CA SER A 9 -6.48 6.09 0.43
C SER A 9 -5.29 5.92 -0.51
N SER A 10 -5.50 6.09 -1.82
CA SER A 10 -4.45 6.00 -2.82
C SER A 10 -3.51 7.22 -2.78
N LEU A 11 -4.04 8.41 -2.46
CA LEU A 11 -3.23 9.59 -2.20
C LEU A 11 -2.37 9.42 -0.93
N PHE A 12 -2.91 8.83 0.13
CA PHE A 12 -2.13 8.51 1.34
C PHE A 12 -1.00 7.53 1.06
N LEU A 13 -1.27 6.50 0.23
CA LEU A 13 -0.25 5.56 -0.21
C LEU A 13 0.87 6.26 -0.98
N VAL A 14 0.51 7.07 -1.97
CA VAL A 14 1.46 7.85 -2.78
C VAL A 14 2.29 8.78 -1.91
N PHE A 15 1.63 9.52 -1.01
CA PHE A 15 2.29 10.45 -0.10
C PHE A 15 3.27 9.74 0.85
N PHE A 16 2.88 8.59 1.40
CA PHE A 16 3.78 7.77 2.20
C PHE A 16 4.98 7.30 1.40
N PHE A 17 4.78 6.82 0.16
CA PHE A 17 5.90 6.43 -0.69
C PHE A 17 6.88 7.60 -0.88
N ILE A 18 6.39 8.79 -1.21
CA ILE A 18 7.24 9.98 -1.38
C ILE A 18 8.00 10.30 -0.09
N LEU A 19 7.30 10.39 1.05
CA LEU A 19 7.92 10.71 2.33
C LEU A 19 8.91 9.64 2.79
N PHE A 20 8.60 8.37 2.54
CA PHE A 20 9.44 7.26 2.95
C PHE A 20 10.73 7.21 2.15
N ASN A 21 10.66 7.35 0.83
CA ASN A 21 11.85 7.45 -0.01
C ASN A 21 12.71 8.66 0.42
N TRP A 22 12.09 9.82 0.65
CA TRP A 22 12.78 11.00 1.15
C TRP A 22 13.43 10.78 2.52
N PHE A 23 12.74 10.11 3.45
CA PHE A 23 13.28 9.80 4.77
C PHE A 23 14.51 8.90 4.67
N ILE A 24 14.47 7.85 3.85
CA ILE A 24 15.62 6.96 3.68
C ILE A 24 16.80 7.71 3.04
N GLU A 25 16.55 8.52 2.01
CA GLU A 25 17.59 9.31 1.34
C GLU A 25 18.24 10.31 2.30
N VAL A 26 17.45 11.08 3.05
CA VAL A 26 17.96 12.10 3.97
C VAL A 26 18.61 11.51 5.21
N VAL A 27 17.98 10.50 5.83
CA VAL A 27 18.45 9.95 7.09
C VAL A 27 19.57 8.94 6.87
N ILE A 28 19.40 7.96 5.97
CA ILE A 28 20.39 6.89 5.85
C ILE A 28 21.59 7.31 4.99
N SER A 29 21.35 7.91 3.83
CA SER A 29 22.45 8.38 2.97
C SER A 29 23.06 9.68 3.51
N GLY A 30 22.23 10.65 3.90
CA GLY A 30 22.69 11.95 4.38
C GLY A 30 23.29 11.96 5.80
N TYR A 31 22.61 11.34 6.77
CA TYR A 31 23.02 11.45 8.19
C TYR A 31 23.97 10.33 8.62
N PHE A 32 23.72 9.08 8.18
CA PHE A 32 24.56 7.94 8.56
C PHE A 32 25.73 7.68 7.60
N GLN A 33 25.78 8.34 6.43
CA GLN A 33 26.78 8.10 5.38
C GLN A 33 26.90 6.61 4.99
N ILE A 34 25.81 5.85 5.17
CA ILE A 34 25.77 4.44 4.82
C ILE A 34 25.32 4.35 3.37
N GLU A 35 26.22 3.92 2.49
CA GLU A 35 25.85 3.48 1.14
C GLU A 35 25.10 2.14 1.26
N LEU A 36 23.77 2.22 1.38
CA LEU A 36 22.93 1.03 1.28
C LEU A 36 22.99 0.51 -0.15
N SER A 37 23.32 -0.77 -0.29
CA SER A 37 23.07 -1.47 -1.56
C SER A 37 21.58 -1.38 -1.91
N GLU A 38 21.28 -1.27 -3.21
CA GLU A 38 19.92 -1.18 -3.73
C GLU A 38 19.03 -2.34 -3.24
N ILE A 39 19.61 -3.52 -3.03
CA ILE A 39 18.91 -4.69 -2.50
C ILE A 39 18.45 -4.46 -1.06
N VAL A 40 19.34 -3.98 -0.18
CA VAL A 40 19.00 -3.73 1.23
C VAL A 40 17.99 -2.59 1.36
N TYR A 41 18.15 -1.53 0.54
CA TYR A 41 17.18 -0.46 0.43
C TYR A 41 15.77 -1.00 0.12
N ASN A 42 15.68 -1.82 -0.92
CA ASN A 42 14.42 -2.41 -1.34
C ASN A 42 13.81 -3.32 -0.28
N ILE A 43 14.61 -4.13 0.43
CA ILE A 43 14.13 -5.00 1.51
C ILE A 43 13.53 -4.18 2.66
N ILE A 44 14.20 -3.10 3.08
CA ILE A 44 13.70 -2.22 4.15
C ILE A 44 12.35 -1.61 3.75
N LEU A 45 12.26 -1.11 2.51
CA LEU A 45 11.03 -0.57 1.97
C LEU A 45 9.92 -1.63 1.98
N TRP A 46 10.23 -2.85 1.54
CA TRP A 46 9.29 -3.97 1.50
C TRP A 46 8.72 -4.31 2.88
N ILE A 47 9.60 -4.43 3.89
CA ILE A 47 9.20 -4.75 5.27
C ILE A 47 8.30 -3.67 5.86
N LEU A 48 8.57 -2.39 5.59
CA LEU A 48 7.80 -1.27 6.13
C LEU A 48 6.51 -1.00 5.35
N LEU A 49 6.48 -1.39 4.08
CA LEU A 49 5.28 -1.30 3.25
C LEU A 49 4.17 -2.20 3.79
N PHE A 50 4.49 -3.40 4.24
CA PHE A 50 3.52 -4.37 4.76
C PHE A 50 2.61 -3.83 5.90
N PRO A 51 3.14 -3.38 7.05
CA PRO A 51 2.31 -2.85 8.13
C PRO A 51 1.57 -1.57 7.74
N PHE A 52 2.15 -0.77 6.83
CA PHE A 52 1.53 0.45 6.36
C PHE A 52 0.31 0.19 5.47
N LEU A 53 0.43 -0.76 4.53
CA LEU A 53 -0.69 -1.19 3.68
C LEU A 53 -1.85 -1.73 4.52
N LEU A 54 -1.55 -2.56 5.52
CA LEU A 54 -2.58 -3.07 6.46
C LEU A 54 -3.24 -1.94 7.26
N PHE A 55 -2.47 -0.93 7.68
CA PHE A 55 -3.00 0.23 8.39
C PHE A 55 -3.98 1.04 7.53
N ILE A 56 -3.62 1.36 6.28
CA ILE A 56 -4.54 2.07 5.36
C ILE A 56 -5.74 1.21 5.02
N ALA A 57 -5.54 -0.08 4.73
CA ALA A 57 -6.65 -1.00 4.44
C ALA A 57 -7.66 -1.03 5.60
N LYS A 58 -7.16 -1.15 6.84
CA LYS A 58 -8.01 -1.11 8.04
C LYS A 58 -8.77 0.20 8.17
N TRP A 59 -8.13 1.33 7.88
CA TRP A 59 -8.80 2.63 7.89
C TRP A 59 -9.89 2.73 6.82
N TYR A 60 -9.60 2.25 5.60
CA TYR A 60 -10.55 2.22 4.48
C TYR A 60 -11.79 1.37 4.81
N PHE A 61 -11.59 0.17 5.37
CA PHE A 61 -12.68 -0.76 5.72
C PHE A 61 -13.42 -0.42 7.02
N LYS A 62 -12.97 0.58 7.79
CA LYS A 62 -13.67 0.99 9.03
C LYS A 62 -15.09 1.51 8.79
N GLN A 63 -15.39 2.01 7.58
CA GLN A 63 -16.66 2.65 7.25
C GLN A 63 -17.50 1.90 6.19
N ASP A 64 -16.95 0.85 5.58
CA ASP A 64 -17.59 0.07 4.53
C ASP A 64 -17.32 -1.41 4.81
N GLU A 65 -18.34 -2.26 4.70
CA GLU A 65 -18.19 -3.70 4.93
C GLU A 65 -17.02 -4.26 4.10
N PRO A 66 -15.99 -4.80 4.75
CA PRO A 66 -14.88 -5.42 4.03
C PRO A 66 -15.37 -6.63 3.28
N THR A 67 -14.95 -6.76 2.02
CA THR A 67 -15.16 -7.96 1.22
C THR A 67 -13.93 -8.18 0.36
N THR A 68 -13.67 -9.43 -0.04
CA THR A 68 -12.56 -9.78 -0.93
C THR A 68 -12.56 -8.96 -2.22
N THR A 69 -13.74 -8.72 -2.80
CA THR A 69 -13.90 -7.91 -4.02
C THR A 69 -13.49 -6.45 -3.79
N LYS A 70 -13.85 -5.86 -2.64
CA LYS A 70 -13.42 -4.49 -2.32
C LYS A 70 -11.93 -4.43 -2.02
N GLY A 71 -11.36 -5.47 -1.42
CA GLY A 71 -9.92 -5.63 -1.26
C GLY A 71 -9.17 -5.65 -2.59
N ALA A 72 -9.70 -6.37 -3.59
CA ALA A 72 -9.15 -6.38 -4.93
C ALA A 72 -9.22 -5.00 -5.60
N VAL A 73 -10.36 -4.31 -5.50
CA VAL A 73 -10.54 -2.95 -6.04
C VAL A 73 -9.58 -1.95 -5.39
N LEU A 74 -9.38 -2.05 -4.07
CA LEU A 74 -8.44 -1.22 -3.33
C LEU A 74 -7.00 -1.44 -3.82
N GLY A 75 -6.58 -2.69 -3.96
CA GLY A 75 -5.25 -3.04 -4.45
C GLY A 75 -4.99 -2.56 -5.88
N ILE A 76 -5.94 -2.78 -6.79
CA ILE A 76 -5.86 -2.27 -8.16
C ILE A 76 -5.75 -0.75 -8.14
N SER A 77 -6.54 -0.06 -7.32
CA SER A 77 -6.47 1.40 -7.23
C SER A 77 -5.11 1.88 -6.74
N TRP A 78 -4.52 1.21 -5.75
CA TRP A 78 -3.19 1.53 -5.23
C TRP A 78 -2.11 1.34 -6.29
N ILE A 79 -2.11 0.21 -6.99
CA ILE A 79 -1.17 -0.07 -8.08
C ILE A 79 -1.30 0.98 -9.18
N VAL A 80 -2.53 1.28 -9.62
CA VAL A 80 -2.77 2.31 -10.65
C VAL A 80 -2.23 3.66 -10.21
N SER A 81 -2.41 4.05 -8.95
CA SER A 81 -1.88 5.31 -8.44
C SER A 81 -0.35 5.36 -8.39
N LEU A 82 0.31 4.24 -8.05
CA LEU A 82 1.78 4.16 -8.11
C LEU A 82 2.31 4.19 -9.54
N VAL A 83 1.63 3.52 -10.49
CA VAL A 83 1.98 3.58 -11.91
C VAL A 83 1.80 4.99 -12.47
N VAL A 84 0.72 5.69 -12.10
CA VAL A 84 0.52 7.09 -12.51
C VAL A 84 1.60 7.99 -11.93
N LEU A 85 1.97 7.81 -10.65
CA LEU A 85 3.08 8.54 -10.04
C LEU A 85 4.38 8.31 -10.81
N GLU A 86 4.66 7.05 -11.19
CA GLU A 86 5.84 6.69 -11.97
C GLU A 86 5.87 7.39 -13.33
N LEU A 87 4.75 7.41 -14.05
CA LEU A 87 4.68 8.10 -15.35
C LEU A 87 4.92 9.62 -15.24
N ILE A 88 4.62 10.23 -14.09
CA ILE A 88 4.83 11.66 -13.85
C ILE A 88 6.29 11.94 -13.47
N TRP A 89 6.91 11.09 -12.66
CA TRP A 89 8.25 11.34 -12.09
C TRP A 89 9.40 10.65 -12.82
N GLY A 90 9.12 9.60 -13.59
CA GLY A 90 10.03 8.91 -14.51
C GLY A 90 11.27 8.29 -13.86
N LYS A 91 11.23 7.95 -12.55
CA LYS A 91 12.43 7.61 -11.78
C LYS A 91 12.33 6.39 -10.84
N PHE A 92 11.15 5.86 -10.54
CA PHE A 92 10.96 5.05 -9.33
C PHE A 92 10.73 3.54 -9.53
N PHE A 93 10.16 3.02 -10.64
CA PHE A 93 9.49 1.70 -10.57
C PHE A 93 9.62 0.72 -11.77
N PHE A 94 10.73 0.71 -12.51
CA PHE A 94 10.96 -0.31 -13.55
C PHE A 94 12.11 -1.29 -13.26
N GLY A 95 12.17 -1.80 -12.03
CA GLY A 95 13.01 -2.94 -11.65
C GLY A 95 12.18 -4.22 -11.43
N LEU A 96 12.83 -5.40 -11.49
CA LEU A 96 12.17 -6.70 -11.25
C LEU A 96 11.50 -6.76 -9.86
N ILE A 97 12.09 -6.07 -8.88
CA ILE A 97 11.59 -5.89 -7.51
C ILE A 97 10.30 -5.04 -7.45
N SER A 98 10.10 -4.14 -8.42
CA SER A 98 8.90 -3.30 -8.52
C SER A 98 7.66 -4.13 -8.88
N TYR A 99 7.80 -5.14 -9.75
CA TYR A 99 6.70 -6.05 -10.10
C TYR A 99 6.28 -6.94 -8.93
N VAL A 100 7.23 -7.44 -8.14
CA VAL A 100 6.96 -8.22 -6.94
C VAL A 100 6.17 -7.38 -5.93
N SER A 101 6.55 -6.10 -5.77
CA SER A 101 5.82 -5.15 -4.92
C SER A 101 4.36 -4.95 -5.35
N PHE A 102 4.06 -4.89 -6.66
CA PHE A 102 2.67 -4.77 -7.12
C PHE A 102 1.83 -6.00 -6.80
N VAL A 103 2.38 -7.20 -6.99
CA VAL A 103 1.69 -8.44 -6.63
C VAL A 103 1.43 -8.48 -5.13
N GLU A 104 2.41 -8.09 -4.31
CA GLU A 104 2.26 -8.07 -2.87
C GLU A 104 1.20 -7.05 -2.40
N ILE A 105 1.21 -5.82 -2.95
CA ILE A 105 0.19 -4.81 -2.69
C ILE A 105 -1.21 -5.35 -2.96
N PHE A 106 -1.39 -6.06 -4.08
CA PHE A 106 -2.66 -6.68 -4.44
C PHE A 106 -3.04 -7.80 -3.46
N LEU A 107 -2.12 -8.69 -3.12
CA LEU A 107 -2.38 -9.80 -2.20
C LEU A 107 -2.74 -9.29 -0.80
N ILE A 108 -2.01 -8.29 -0.29
CA ILE A 108 -2.28 -7.69 1.02
C ILE A 108 -3.65 -7.01 1.04
N SER A 109 -4.02 -6.28 -0.01
CA SER A 109 -5.32 -5.60 -0.04
C SER A 109 -6.49 -6.60 -0.12
N VAL A 110 -6.33 -7.68 -0.90
CA VAL A 110 -7.29 -8.79 -0.98
C VAL A 110 -7.39 -9.50 0.36
N PHE A 111 -6.25 -9.84 0.97
CA PHE A 111 -6.18 -10.48 2.27
C PHE A 111 -6.83 -9.61 3.36
N ALA A 112 -6.55 -8.32 3.40
CA ALA A 112 -7.20 -7.39 4.32
C ALA A 112 -8.72 -7.33 4.10
N GLY A 113 -9.16 -7.37 2.85
CA GLY A 113 -10.58 -7.46 2.51
C GLY A 113 -11.24 -8.74 3.04
N PHE A 114 -10.56 -9.89 2.97
CA PHE A 114 -11.04 -11.17 3.49
C PHE A 114 -11.01 -11.24 5.03
N GLU A 115 -9.86 -10.90 5.62
CA GLU A 115 -9.63 -10.99 7.07
C GLU A 115 -10.62 -10.08 7.80
N PHE A 116 -10.80 -8.84 7.34
CA PHE A 116 -11.75 -7.95 7.97
C PHE A 116 -13.20 -8.38 7.72
N ASP A 117 -13.55 -8.98 6.57
CA ASP A 117 -14.92 -9.51 6.33
C ASP A 117 -15.30 -10.56 7.40
N SER A 118 -14.38 -11.46 7.73
CA SER A 118 -14.57 -12.47 8.78
C SER A 118 -14.81 -11.88 10.18
N VAL A 119 -14.29 -10.68 10.45
CA VAL A 119 -14.44 -9.96 11.73
C VAL A 119 -15.74 -9.16 11.80
N TYR A 120 -16.21 -8.61 10.67
CA TYR A 120 -17.43 -7.80 10.61
C TYR A 120 -18.69 -8.60 10.31
N SER A 121 -18.56 -9.84 9.82
CA SER A 121 -19.67 -10.79 9.66
C SER A 121 -20.15 -11.34 11.01
N LYS A 122 -20.82 -10.49 11.80
CA LYS A 122 -21.66 -10.98 12.91
C LYS A 122 -22.70 -11.94 12.33
N PRO A 123 -23.02 -13.06 13.01
CA PRO A 123 -24.07 -13.97 12.56
C PRO A 123 -25.37 -13.19 12.39
N ARG A 124 -25.92 -13.22 11.18
CA ARG A 124 -27.21 -12.62 10.83
C ARG A 124 -28.24 -13.13 11.85
N LYS A 125 -28.72 -12.26 12.74
CA LYS A 125 -29.87 -12.59 13.60
C LYS A 125 -31.07 -12.78 12.67
N THR A 126 -31.44 -14.03 12.45
CA THR A 126 -32.73 -14.43 11.93
C THR A 126 -33.75 -14.21 13.05
N THR A 127 -34.49 -13.11 12.95
CA THR A 127 -35.76 -12.89 13.66
C THR A 127 -36.87 -12.87 12.64
#